data_AF-A0A840FFC7-F1
#
_entry.id   AF-A0A840FFC7-F1
#
_cell.length_a   1.000
_cell.length_b   1.000
_cell.length_c   1.000
_cell.angle_alpha   90.00
_cell.angle_beta   90.00
_cell.angle_gamma   90.00
#
_symmetry.space_group_name_H-M   'P 1'
#
loop_
_entity.id
_entity.type
_entity.pdbx_description
1 polymer ?
#
loop_
_entity_poly.entity_id
_entity_poly.type
_entity_poly.pdbx_seq_one_letter_code
_entity_poly.pdbx_strand_id
1 'polypeptide(L)'
;MSIDDIDVDQMRADVFRPSRFCWDSLDRVAAARLWDELVRWVDWLRYRYEIIEKIPPCWYRHPRLVEELTALMTAHRAAYTQIHAEGKTGRPYWPDMASWHTQYLRPFLAIVRDFGIASCDINQCRKLDAPPYRGLPPELGDWIDTDLAQRREPAPAAPGPVEEPSIAPGQMNELMIAGKARPARVDEGEPR
;
A
#
# COMPACT_ATOMS: atom_id res chain seq x y z
N MET A 1 4.78 32.00 -31.07
CA MET A 1 4.62 30.81 -30.21
C MET A 1 3.12 30.64 -30.06
N SER A 2 2.50 29.75 -30.86
CA SER A 2 1.04 29.59 -30.93
C SER A 2 0.53 28.89 -29.68
N ILE A 3 -0.66 29.29 -29.22
CA ILE A 3 -1.40 28.67 -28.11
C ILE A 3 -2.19 27.43 -28.57
N ASP A 4 -2.11 27.08 -29.85
CA ASP A 4 -2.94 26.05 -30.49
C ASP A 4 -2.40 24.61 -30.39
N ASP A 5 -1.30 24.39 -29.66
CA ASP A 5 -0.72 23.05 -29.42
C ASP A 5 -1.07 22.49 -28.02
N ILE A 6 -2.19 22.92 -27.40
CA ILE A 6 -2.72 22.24 -26.21
C ILE A 6 -3.60 21.08 -26.71
N ASP A 7 -3.00 19.90 -26.76
CA ASP A 7 -3.72 18.65 -27.00
C ASP A 7 -4.79 18.45 -25.92
N VAL A 8 -6.05 18.68 -26.31
CA VAL A 8 -7.25 18.52 -25.46
C VAL A 8 -7.38 17.07 -24.97
N ASP A 9 -6.79 16.09 -25.68
CA ASP A 9 -6.78 14.68 -25.29
C ASP A 9 -5.79 14.41 -24.14
N GLN A 10 -4.70 15.17 -24.08
CA GLN A 10 -3.75 15.15 -22.96
C GLN A 10 -4.36 15.72 -21.67
N MET A 11 -5.33 16.64 -21.81
CA MET A 11 -6.09 17.23 -20.69
C MET A 11 -7.21 16.30 -20.16
N ARG A 12 -7.61 15.27 -20.94
CA ARG A 12 -8.61 14.25 -20.52
C ARG A 12 -7.99 13.06 -19.78
N ALA A 13 -6.66 13.00 -19.66
CA ALA A 13 -5.93 11.85 -19.14
C ALA A 13 -5.43 11.99 -17.69
N ASP A 14 -5.79 13.07 -16.97
CA ASP A 14 -5.55 13.17 -15.52
C ASP A 14 -6.64 12.39 -14.73
N VAL A 15 -6.90 11.16 -15.18
CA VAL A 15 -7.80 10.24 -14.50
C VAL A 15 -7.12 9.84 -13.21
N PHE A 16 -7.68 10.26 -12.07
CA PHE A 16 -7.25 9.81 -10.75
C PHE A 16 -7.17 8.28 -10.73
N ARG A 17 -5.94 7.75 -10.60
CA ARG A 17 -5.68 6.31 -10.46
C ARG A 17 -5.42 6.01 -8.99
N PRO A 18 -6.43 5.59 -8.21
CA PRO A 18 -6.23 5.34 -6.79
C PRO A 18 -5.21 4.22 -6.58
N SER A 19 -4.33 4.41 -5.59
CA SER A 19 -3.44 3.34 -5.15
C SER A 19 -4.23 2.27 -4.37
N ARG A 20 -3.62 1.08 -4.16
CA ARG A 20 -4.23 0.02 -3.32
C ARG A 20 -4.47 0.41 -1.86
N PHE A 21 -4.04 1.61 -1.46
CA PHE A 21 -4.18 2.16 -0.11
C PHE A 21 -5.30 3.21 -0.01
N CYS A 22 -5.98 3.54 -1.12
CA CYS A 22 -7.08 4.50 -1.15
C CYS A 22 -8.39 3.82 -0.76
N TRP A 23 -8.77 3.90 0.53
CA TRP A 23 -9.91 3.17 1.11
C TRP A 23 -11.23 3.38 0.37
N ASP A 24 -11.51 4.60 -0.10
CA ASP A 24 -12.73 4.95 -0.83
C ASP A 24 -12.88 4.22 -2.17
N SER A 25 -11.75 3.77 -2.74
CA SER A 25 -11.73 3.08 -4.04
C SER A 25 -11.75 1.56 -3.94
N LEU A 26 -11.62 0.99 -2.73
CA LEU A 26 -11.42 -0.44 -2.55
C LEU A 26 -12.73 -1.23 -2.64
N ASP A 27 -12.70 -2.28 -3.46
CA ASP A 27 -13.68 -3.35 -3.34
C ASP A 27 -13.51 -4.16 -2.05
N ARG A 28 -14.47 -5.05 -1.78
CA ARG A 28 -14.48 -5.90 -0.59
C ARG A 28 -13.19 -6.70 -0.38
N VAL A 29 -12.61 -7.26 -1.44
CA VAL A 29 -11.43 -8.13 -1.34
C VAL A 29 -10.17 -7.30 -1.07
N ALA A 30 -10.01 -6.19 -1.79
CA ALA A 30 -8.89 -5.28 -1.60
C ALA A 30 -8.93 -4.64 -0.20
N ALA A 31 -10.11 -4.24 0.28
CA ALA A 31 -10.29 -3.71 1.62
C ALA A 31 -10.00 -4.75 2.71
N ALA A 32 -10.43 -6.00 2.55
CA ALA A 32 -10.13 -7.06 3.51
C ALA A 32 -8.62 -7.27 3.67
N ARG A 33 -7.89 -7.27 2.55
CA ARG A 33 -6.42 -7.35 2.54
C ARG A 33 -5.78 -6.15 3.24
N LEU A 34 -6.26 -4.94 2.94
CA LEU A 34 -5.70 -3.73 3.55
C LEU A 34 -5.99 -3.66 5.06
N TRP A 35 -7.19 -4.04 5.50
CA TRP A 35 -7.52 -4.14 6.92
C TRP A 35 -6.57 -5.09 7.64
N ASP A 36 -6.40 -6.30 7.12
CA ASP A 36 -5.51 -7.32 7.68
C ASP A 36 -4.04 -6.84 7.77
N GLU A 37 -3.56 -6.16 6.72
CA GLU A 37 -2.25 -5.51 6.68
C GLU A 37 -2.10 -4.40 7.73
N LEU A 38 -3.08 -3.49 7.81
CA LEU A 38 -3.04 -2.33 8.69
C LEU A 38 -3.15 -2.74 10.15
N VAL A 39 -4.06 -3.65 10.46
CA VAL A 39 -4.32 -4.14 11.82
C VAL A 39 -3.06 -4.74 12.44
N ARG A 40 -2.38 -5.65 11.72
CA ARG A 40 -1.10 -6.22 12.19
C ARG A 40 -0.02 -5.17 12.35
N TRP A 41 0.06 -4.21 11.43
CA TRP A 41 1.09 -3.19 11.47
C TRP A 41 0.87 -2.19 12.61
N VAL A 42 -0.37 -1.78 12.87
CA VAL A 42 -0.72 -0.89 14.00
C VAL A 42 -0.45 -1.59 15.33
N ASP A 43 -0.78 -2.88 15.45
CA ASP A 43 -0.46 -3.67 16.63
C ASP A 43 1.06 -3.71 16.87
N TRP A 44 1.84 -4.05 15.85
CA TRP A 44 3.31 -3.97 15.89
C TRP A 44 3.82 -2.58 16.29
N LEU A 45 3.28 -1.51 15.71
CA LEU A 45 3.72 -0.14 15.98
C LEU A 45 3.47 0.23 17.44
N ARG A 46 2.27 -0.07 17.95
CA ARG A 46 1.88 0.20 19.34
C ARG A 46 2.82 -0.46 20.34
N TYR A 47 3.23 -1.70 20.09
CA TYR A 47 4.19 -2.39 20.94
C TYR A 47 5.62 -1.95 20.75
N ARG A 48 6.10 -1.91 19.50
CA ARG A 48 7.51 -1.64 19.18
C ARG A 48 7.95 -0.27 19.67
N TYR A 49 7.06 0.71 19.66
CA TYR A 49 7.32 2.09 20.07
C TYR A 49 6.74 2.44 21.44
N GLU A 50 6.13 1.48 22.15
CA GLU A 50 5.53 1.68 23.47
C GLU A 50 4.50 2.84 23.49
N ILE A 51 3.75 3.01 22.40
CA ILE A 51 2.79 4.12 22.20
C ILE A 51 1.33 3.68 22.33
N ILE A 52 1.06 2.60 23.06
CA ILE A 52 -0.28 2.03 23.27
C ILE A 52 -1.27 3.10 23.76
N GLU A 53 -0.82 4.04 24.60
CA GLU A 53 -1.65 5.11 25.11
C GLU A 53 -2.00 6.15 24.05
N LYS A 54 -1.10 6.43 23.10
CA LYS A 54 -1.27 7.46 22.06
C LYS A 54 -2.24 7.03 20.96
N ILE A 55 -2.24 5.75 20.61
CA ILE A 55 -3.15 5.16 19.62
C ILE A 55 -4.16 4.29 20.38
N PRO A 56 -5.40 4.78 20.58
CA PRO A 56 -6.38 4.08 21.39
C PRO A 56 -6.79 2.75 20.73
N PRO A 57 -7.24 1.76 21.51
CA PRO A 57 -7.65 0.46 20.96
C PRO A 57 -8.83 0.54 19.97
N CYS A 58 -9.66 1.59 20.06
CA CYS A 58 -10.76 1.87 19.13
C CYS A 58 -10.35 2.61 17.84
N TRP A 59 -9.05 2.75 17.53
CA TRP A 59 -8.54 3.52 16.37
C TRP A 59 -9.26 3.19 15.05
N TYR A 60 -9.65 1.92 14.86
CA TYR A 60 -10.33 1.41 13.67
C TYR A 60 -11.73 2.02 13.45
N ARG A 61 -12.33 2.61 14.48
CA ARG A 61 -13.62 3.32 14.41
C ARG A 61 -13.48 4.78 13.97
N HIS A 62 -12.26 5.27 13.77
CA HIS A 62 -11.98 6.65 13.42
C HIS A 62 -11.45 6.72 11.99
N PRO A 63 -12.30 6.99 10.98
CA PRO A 63 -11.90 6.92 9.56
C PRO A 63 -10.68 7.78 9.22
N ARG A 64 -10.62 9.00 9.76
CA ARG A 64 -9.44 9.88 9.59
C ARG A 64 -8.16 9.23 10.14
N LEU A 65 -8.23 8.59 11.31
CA LEU A 65 -7.06 7.91 11.89
C LEU A 65 -6.69 6.65 11.11
N VAL A 66 -7.66 5.95 10.51
CA VAL A 66 -7.41 4.82 9.60
C VAL A 66 -6.61 5.29 8.37
N GLU A 67 -6.99 6.40 7.76
CA GLU A 67 -6.24 7.01 6.64
C GLU A 67 -4.81 7.39 7.04
N GLU A 68 -4.65 8.11 8.15
CA GLU A 68 -3.34 8.59 8.63
C GLU A 68 -2.41 7.43 9.04
N LEU A 69 -2.94 6.39 9.69
CA LEU A 69 -2.18 5.17 10.00
C LEU A 69 -1.81 4.39 8.74
N THR A 70 -2.70 4.37 7.74
CA THR A 70 -2.39 3.77 6.44
C THR A 70 -1.24 4.52 5.78
N ALA A 71 -1.29 5.85 5.72
CA ALA A 71 -0.20 6.66 5.18
C ALA A 71 1.12 6.40 5.93
N LEU A 72 1.10 6.39 7.26
CA LEU A 72 2.29 6.13 8.08
C LEU A 72 2.87 4.71 7.84
N MET A 73 2.00 3.71 7.71
CA MET A 73 2.38 2.33 7.36
C MET A 73 3.04 2.25 5.99
N THR A 74 2.48 2.93 4.98
CA THR A 74 3.02 2.91 3.63
C THR A 74 4.38 3.58 3.56
N ALA A 75 4.56 4.72 4.24
CA ALA A 75 5.85 5.38 4.38
C ALA A 75 6.88 4.48 5.09
N HIS A 76 6.46 3.74 6.13
CA HIS A 76 7.34 2.77 6.81
C HIS A 76 7.78 1.68 5.83
N ARG A 77 6.85 1.08 5.10
CA ARG A 77 7.19 0.01 4.16
C ARG A 77 8.09 0.51 3.05
N ALA A 78 7.85 1.70 2.50
CA ALA A 78 8.73 2.30 1.50
C ALA A 78 10.16 2.47 2.05
N ALA A 79 10.30 3.04 3.26
CA ALA A 79 11.58 3.26 3.92
C ALA A 79 12.36 1.97 4.29
N TYR A 80 11.69 0.82 4.34
CA TYR A 80 12.28 -0.48 4.71
C TYR A 80 12.19 -1.54 3.59
N THR A 81 11.77 -1.17 2.37
CA THR A 81 11.69 -2.10 1.23
C THR A 81 13.07 -2.45 0.66
N GLN A 82 13.33 -3.76 0.49
CA GLN A 82 14.62 -4.31 0.04
C GLN A 82 15.13 -3.81 -1.32
N ILE A 83 14.27 -3.26 -2.19
CA ILE A 83 14.69 -2.65 -3.46
C ILE A 83 15.80 -1.60 -3.27
N HIS A 84 15.83 -0.94 -2.11
CA HIS A 84 16.89 -0.01 -1.76
C HIS A 84 18.04 -0.65 -0.95
N ALA A 85 17.83 -1.82 -0.35
CA ALA A 85 18.85 -2.58 0.40
C ALA A 85 19.75 -3.43 -0.52
N GLU A 86 19.20 -3.97 -1.60
CA GLU A 86 19.91 -4.82 -2.57
C GLU A 86 20.41 -4.01 -3.76
N GLY A 87 21.30 -3.04 -3.52
CA GLY A 87 22.26 -2.54 -4.52
C GLY A 87 21.72 -1.91 -5.81
N LYS A 88 20.40 -1.90 -6.10
CA LYS A 88 19.82 -1.32 -7.32
C LYS A 88 20.05 0.18 -7.41
N THR A 89 20.27 0.83 -6.26
CA THR A 89 20.61 2.26 -6.15
C THR A 89 22.11 2.51 -6.01
N GLY A 90 22.94 1.46 -5.91
CA GLY A 90 24.38 1.57 -5.67
C GLY A 90 24.77 2.13 -4.30
N ARG A 91 23.82 2.29 -3.36
CA ARG A 91 24.09 2.88 -2.03
C ARG A 91 24.04 1.81 -0.93
N PRO A 92 25.12 1.59 -0.16
CA PRO A 92 25.12 0.66 0.97
C PRO A 92 24.31 1.17 2.17
N TYR A 93 24.03 2.47 2.22
CA TYR A 93 23.23 3.13 3.26
C TYR A 93 22.22 4.07 2.61
N TRP A 94 21.01 4.12 3.17
CA TRP A 94 19.89 4.86 2.63
C TRP A 94 19.15 5.58 3.77
N PRO A 95 18.87 6.89 3.62
CA PRO A 95 18.42 7.75 4.73
C PRO A 95 16.93 7.62 5.04
N ASP A 96 16.19 6.83 4.26
CA ASP A 96 14.72 6.82 4.31
C ASP A 96 14.20 6.25 5.63
N MET A 97 14.91 5.32 6.26
CA MET A 97 14.58 4.85 7.62
C MET A 97 14.63 5.99 8.63
N ALA A 98 15.71 6.78 8.63
CA ALA A 98 15.83 7.95 9.50
C ALA A 98 14.77 9.01 9.16
N SER A 99 14.50 9.22 7.87
CA SER A 99 13.49 10.16 7.38
C SER A 99 12.08 9.73 7.79
N TRP A 100 11.78 8.43 7.80
CA TRP A 100 10.51 7.90 8.30
C TRP A 100 10.25 8.34 9.75
N HIS A 101 11.26 8.23 10.61
CA HIS A 101 11.13 8.66 12.00
C HIS A 101 10.93 10.18 12.14
N THR A 102 11.69 10.98 11.39
CA THR A 102 11.73 12.44 11.59
C THR A 102 10.63 13.18 10.85
N GLN A 103 10.26 12.74 9.65
CA GLN A 103 9.29 13.42 8.79
C GLN A 103 7.87 12.87 8.93
N TYR A 104 7.70 11.63 9.39
CA TYR A 104 6.37 10.99 9.42
C TYR A 104 5.97 10.58 10.84
N LEU A 105 6.74 9.70 11.50
CA LEU A 105 6.35 9.18 12.81
C LEU A 105 6.25 10.28 13.87
N ARG A 106 7.29 11.10 14.05
CA ARG A 106 7.28 12.14 15.09
C ARG A 106 6.18 13.18 14.88
N PRO A 107 5.98 13.75 13.66
CA PRO A 107 4.85 14.63 13.39
C PRO A 107 3.50 13.97 13.63
N PHE A 108 3.29 12.73 13.18
CA PHE A 108 2.06 11.98 13.45
C PHE A 108 1.78 11.88 14.95
N LEU A 109 2.79 11.49 15.75
CA LEU A 109 2.63 11.35 17.21
C LEU A 109 2.37 12.69 17.92
N ALA A 110 2.77 13.82 17.32
CA ALA A 110 2.50 15.15 17.86
C ALA A 110 1.03 15.55 17.66
N ILE A 111 0.41 15.13 16.55
CA ILE A 111 -0.94 15.57 16.14
C ILE A 111 -2.03 14.49 16.31
N VAL A 112 -1.66 13.24 16.63
CA VAL A 112 -2.60 12.10 16.64
C VAL A 112 -3.83 12.35 17.51
N ARG A 113 -3.71 13.13 18.60
CA ARG A 113 -4.82 13.50 19.48
C ARG A 113 -5.84 14.42 18.82
N ASP A 114 -5.43 15.19 17.83
CA ASP A 114 -6.25 16.18 17.13
C ASP A 114 -7.11 15.54 16.03
N PHE A 115 -6.99 14.23 15.81
CA PHE A 115 -7.79 13.48 14.84
C PHE A 115 -9.22 13.17 15.33
N GLY A 116 -9.75 13.99 16.23
CA GLY A 116 -11.08 13.79 16.82
C GLY A 116 -11.12 12.62 17.81
N ILE A 117 -9.96 12.15 18.27
CA ILE A 117 -9.85 11.14 19.34
C ILE A 117 -9.79 11.78 20.73
N ALA A 118 -9.60 13.10 20.83
CA ALA A 118 -9.60 13.82 22.10
C ALA A 118 -10.97 13.79 22.82
N SER A 119 -12.07 13.75 22.06
CA SER A 119 -13.43 13.57 22.58
C SER A 119 -13.89 12.12 22.59
N CYS A 120 -13.03 11.18 22.17
CA CYS A 120 -13.18 9.76 22.50
C CYS A 120 -12.77 9.62 23.97
N ASP A 121 -13.60 10.19 24.84
CA ASP A 121 -13.61 9.90 26.26
C ASP A 121 -13.69 8.39 26.39
N ILE A 122 -12.83 7.83 27.23
CA ILE A 122 -12.79 6.42 27.60
C ILE A 122 -14.18 5.89 27.99
N ASN A 123 -15.13 6.77 28.34
CA ASN A 123 -16.52 6.47 28.64
C ASN A 123 -17.49 6.51 27.44
N GLN A 124 -17.24 7.28 26.37
CA GLN A 124 -18.15 7.41 25.20
C GLN A 124 -17.77 6.52 24.01
N CYS A 125 -16.50 6.16 23.88
CA CYS A 125 -16.06 5.09 22.99
C CYS A 125 -16.38 3.74 23.65
N ARG A 126 -17.68 3.35 23.68
CA ARG A 126 -18.27 2.12 24.26
C ARG A 126 -17.22 1.26 24.96
N LYS A 127 -16.96 1.58 26.24
CA LYS A 127 -16.25 0.79 27.24
C LYS A 127 -15.57 -0.45 26.66
N LEU A 128 -14.32 -0.28 26.21
CA LEU A 128 -13.38 -1.37 26.34
C LEU A 128 -13.06 -1.45 27.83
N ASP A 129 -13.93 -2.09 28.61
CA ASP A 129 -13.79 -2.32 30.07
C ASP A 129 -12.62 -3.27 30.40
N ALA A 130 -11.58 -3.30 29.58
CA ALA A 130 -10.47 -4.21 29.70
C ALA A 130 -9.18 -3.45 30.09
N PRO A 131 -8.32 -4.07 30.91
CA PRO A 131 -7.00 -3.51 31.27
C PRO A 131 -6.22 -3.15 30.00
N PRO A 132 -5.22 -2.23 30.07
CA PRO A 132 -4.52 -1.71 28.90
C PRO A 132 -4.14 -2.86 27.97
N TYR A 133 -4.91 -3.01 26.89
CA TYR A 133 -4.93 -4.25 26.14
C TYR A 133 -3.54 -4.47 25.55
N ARG A 134 -2.92 -5.59 25.93
CA ARG A 134 -1.98 -6.27 25.06
C ARG A 134 -2.81 -6.96 23.97
N GLY A 135 -3.27 -6.18 23.00
CA GLY A 135 -3.76 -6.69 21.73
C GLY A 135 -4.68 -5.72 21.03
N LEU A 136 -5.31 -6.23 19.98
CA LEU A 136 -6.44 -5.60 19.34
C LEU A 136 -7.73 -6.05 20.03
N PRO A 137 -8.76 -5.18 20.08
CA PRO A 137 -10.03 -5.53 20.69
C PRO A 137 -10.71 -6.72 20.01
N PRO A 138 -11.43 -7.56 20.76
CA PRO A 138 -12.16 -8.69 20.20
C PRO A 138 -13.23 -8.25 19.18
N GLU A 139 -13.85 -7.09 19.37
CA GLU A 139 -14.89 -6.59 18.47
C GLU A 139 -14.37 -5.93 17.18
N LEU A 140 -13.05 -5.92 16.97
CA LEU A 140 -12.45 -5.44 15.72
C LEU A 140 -12.89 -6.28 14.51
N GLY A 141 -13.00 -7.61 14.67
CA GLY A 141 -13.42 -8.52 13.60
C GLY A 141 -14.82 -8.17 13.10
N ASP A 142 -15.79 -8.09 14.02
CA ASP A 142 -17.17 -7.74 13.72
C ASP A 142 -17.30 -6.36 13.03
N TRP A 143 -16.47 -5.40 13.44
CA TRP A 143 -16.43 -4.08 12.80
C TRP A 143 -15.93 -4.16 11.37
N ILE A 144 -14.84 -4.89 11.13
CA ILE A 144 -14.29 -5.11 9.79
C ILE A 144 -15.32 -5.83 8.93
N ASP A 145 -15.96 -6.88 9.43
CA ASP A 145 -16.99 -7.61 8.70
C ASP A 145 -18.16 -6.70 8.31
N THR A 146 -18.54 -5.75 9.19
CA THR A 146 -19.56 -4.73 8.90
C THR A 146 -19.12 -3.76 7.81
N ASP A 147 -17.89 -3.25 7.86
CA ASP A 147 -17.32 -2.39 6.80
C ASP A 147 -17.27 -3.14 5.46
N LEU A 148 -16.75 -4.37 5.47
CA LEU A 148 -16.66 -5.22 4.28
C LEU A 148 -18.03 -5.54 3.69
N ALA A 149 -19.06 -5.72 4.51
CA ALA A 149 -20.42 -5.96 4.07
C ALA A 149 -21.00 -4.82 3.22
N GLN A 150 -20.59 -3.57 3.51
CA GLN A 150 -21.04 -2.37 2.81
C GLN A 150 -20.27 -2.10 1.50
N ARG A 151 -19.12 -2.76 1.30
CA ARG A 151 -18.27 -2.53 0.13
C ARG A 151 -18.78 -3.26 -1.11
N ARG A 152 -18.49 -2.63 -2.25
CA ARG A 152 -18.74 -3.19 -3.59
C ARG A 152 -18.09 -4.57 -3.72
N GLU A 153 -18.79 -5.49 -4.37
CA GLU A 153 -18.21 -6.77 -4.76
C GLU A 153 -17.00 -6.56 -5.69
N PRO A 154 -15.99 -7.44 -5.60
CA PRO A 154 -14.85 -7.38 -6.51
C PRO A 154 -15.36 -7.52 -7.94
N ALA A 155 -14.83 -6.69 -8.84
CA ALA A 155 -15.07 -6.92 -10.26
C ALA A 155 -14.56 -8.33 -10.62
N PRO A 156 -15.22 -9.06 -11.54
CA PRO A 156 -14.65 -10.29 -12.06
C PRO A 156 -13.22 -9.98 -12.52
N ALA A 157 -12.26 -10.79 -12.07
CA ALA A 157 -10.87 -10.61 -12.47
C ALA A 157 -10.85 -10.47 -13.99
N ALA A 158 -10.35 -9.33 -14.49
CA ALA A 158 -10.04 -9.24 -15.90
C ALA A 158 -9.16 -10.46 -16.23
N PRO A 159 -9.42 -11.18 -17.33
CA PRO A 159 -8.53 -12.26 -17.73
C PRO A 159 -7.13 -11.67 -17.70
N GLY A 160 -6.26 -12.26 -16.86
CA GLY A 160 -4.90 -11.78 -16.71
C GLY A 160 -4.25 -11.69 -18.09
N PRO A 161 -3.22 -10.84 -18.28
CA PRO A 161 -2.39 -10.94 -19.47
C PRO A 161 -2.05 -12.42 -19.65
N VAL A 162 -2.41 -12.99 -20.79
CA VAL A 162 -1.90 -14.31 -21.17
C VAL A 162 -0.38 -14.10 -21.16
N GLU A 163 0.32 -14.69 -20.19
CA GLU A 163 1.77 -14.75 -20.24
C GLU A 163 2.09 -15.51 -21.53
N GLU A 164 2.42 -14.77 -22.58
CA GLU A 164 3.07 -15.36 -23.73
C GLU A 164 4.30 -16.10 -23.17
N PRO A 165 4.47 -17.39 -23.47
CA PRO A 165 5.60 -18.15 -22.96
C PRO A 165 6.90 -17.47 -23.43
N SER A 166 7.48 -16.67 -22.54
CA SER A 166 8.70 -15.92 -22.78
C SER A 166 9.87 -16.76 -22.28
N ILE A 167 10.71 -17.20 -23.20
CA ILE A 167 11.93 -17.93 -22.86
C ILE A 167 12.96 -16.89 -22.42
N ALA A 168 13.48 -17.04 -21.19
CA ALA A 168 14.51 -16.15 -20.68
C ALA A 168 15.76 -16.17 -21.59
N PRO A 169 16.50 -15.05 -21.75
CA PRO A 169 17.65 -14.97 -22.66
C PRO A 169 18.71 -16.07 -22.45
N GLY A 170 18.95 -16.48 -21.19
CA GLY A 170 19.87 -17.59 -20.89
C GLY A 170 19.38 -18.93 -21.42
N GLN A 171 18.08 -19.18 -21.31
CA GLN A 171 17.43 -20.40 -21.78
C GLN A 171 17.34 -20.43 -23.32
N MET A 172 17.21 -19.26 -23.97
CA MET A 172 17.34 -19.13 -25.43
C MET A 172 18.77 -19.50 -25.90
N ASN A 173 19.81 -19.08 -25.18
CA ASN A 173 21.20 -19.42 -25.52
C ASN A 173 21.47 -20.93 -25.40
N GLU A 174 20.96 -21.59 -24.36
CA GLU A 174 21.07 -23.04 -24.21
C GLU A 174 20.37 -23.80 -25.34
N LEU A 175 19.17 -23.36 -25.75
CA LEU A 175 18.44 -23.99 -26.85
C LEU A 175 19.15 -23.78 -28.21
N MET A 176 19.83 -22.64 -28.40
CA MET A 176 20.67 -22.38 -29.56
C MET A 176 21.89 -23.33 -29.60
N ILE A 177 22.59 -23.49 -28.47
CA ILE A 177 23.75 -24.40 -28.34
C ILE A 177 23.31 -25.86 -28.55
N ALA A 178 22.16 -26.24 -28.02
CA ALA A 178 21.59 -27.59 -28.17
C ALA A 178 20.95 -27.83 -29.55
N GLY A 179 20.95 -26.86 -30.46
CA GLY A 179 20.37 -26.96 -31.81
C GLY A 179 18.83 -27.03 -31.84
N LYS A 180 18.16 -26.70 -30.74
CA LYS A 180 16.70 -26.75 -30.55
C LYS A 180 16.00 -25.42 -30.80
N ALA A 181 16.73 -24.35 -31.11
CA ALA A 181 16.19 -23.05 -31.50
C ALA A 181 17.00 -22.42 -32.64
N ARG A 182 16.37 -21.52 -33.41
CA ARG A 182 17.00 -20.64 -34.41
C ARG A 182 16.39 -19.24 -34.30
N PRO A 183 17.17 -18.15 -34.43
CA PRO A 183 16.62 -16.80 -34.44
C PRO A 183 15.71 -16.64 -35.65
N ALA A 184 14.59 -15.95 -35.47
CA ALA A 184 13.73 -15.58 -36.58
C ALA A 184 14.53 -14.67 -37.54
N ARG A 185 14.57 -15.03 -38.81
CA ARG A 185 15.20 -14.20 -39.85
C ARG A 185 14.35 -12.95 -40.01
N VAL A 186 14.93 -11.78 -39.78
CA VAL A 186 14.29 -10.52 -40.13
C VAL A 186 14.50 -10.37 -41.64
N ASP A 187 13.43 -10.33 -42.43
CA ASP A 187 13.54 -9.96 -43.85
C ASP A 187 13.94 -8.48 -43.90
N GLU A 188 15.21 -8.24 -44.19
CA GLU A 188 15.73 -6.90 -44.49
C GLU A 188 15.15 -6.47 -45.84
N GLY A 189 14.20 -5.53 -45.80
CA GLY A 189 13.65 -4.90 -46.99
C GLY A 189 14.74 -4.26 -47.85
N GLU A 190 14.66 -4.51 -49.15
CA GLU A 190 15.62 -4.12 -50.19
C GLU A 190 15.73 -2.58 -50.33
N PRO A 191 16.95 -2.01 -50.47
CA PRO A 191 17.13 -0.56 -50.60
C PRO A 191 16.80 -0.07 -52.03
N ARG A 192 16.20 1.13 -52.09
CA ARG A 192 15.79 1.86 -53.30
C ARG A 192 16.97 2.40 -54.12
#